data_AF-A0A519YNC9-F1
#
_entry.id   AF-A0A519YNC9-F1
#
_cell.length_a   1.000
_cell.length_b   1.000
_cell.length_c   1.000
_cell.angle_alpha   90.00
_cell.angle_beta   90.00
_cell.angle_gamma   90.00
#
_symmetry.space_group_name_H-M   'P 1'
#
loop_
_entity.id
_entity.type
_entity.pdbx_description
1 polymer ?
#
loop_
_entity_poly.entity_id
_entity_poly.type
_entity_poly.pdbx_seq_one_letter_code
_entity_poly.pdbx_strand_id
1 'polypeptide(L)'
;QGMHMLARASEEFKYDLQLATIAKIWRGGCIIRSTFLNDIYNAYEGNNQLAHLLLDANVQKLVQGSAGGSRAVIAAAVTAGLPVPAYTSALGYFDAFRTGRLPSNLIQAQRDYFGAHTYELIGKEGVFHTQWTGMRAKSEAPAGPTANEKPATPPVAGNKQTDEEPTTPQA
;
A
#
# COMPACT_ATOMS: atom_id res chain seq x y z
N GLN A 1 -8.77 -12.89 8.69
CA GLN A 1 -7.59 -13.33 7.91
C GLN A 1 -7.45 -14.86 7.90
N GLY A 2 -6.99 -15.52 8.99
CA GLY A 2 -6.75 -16.98 8.98
C GLY A 2 -7.96 -17.84 8.54
N MET A 3 -9.14 -17.60 9.11
CA MET A 3 -10.37 -18.31 8.70
C MET A 3 -10.76 -18.06 7.24
N HIS A 4 -10.50 -16.85 6.72
CA HIS A 4 -10.77 -16.52 5.31
C HIS A 4 -9.81 -17.22 4.36
N MET A 5 -8.53 -17.37 4.75
CA MET A 5 -7.57 -18.17 4.02
C MET A 5 -7.98 -19.65 3.95
N LEU A 6 -8.49 -20.21 5.05
CA LEU A 6 -9.05 -21.57 5.06
C LEU A 6 -10.27 -21.70 4.14
N ALA A 7 -11.18 -20.72 4.16
CA ALA A 7 -12.32 -20.70 3.24
C ALA A 7 -11.87 -20.75 1.77
N ARG A 8 -10.90 -19.89 1.40
CA ARG A 8 -10.34 -19.85 0.04
C ARG A 8 -9.61 -21.14 -0.34
N ALA A 9 -8.85 -21.73 0.57
CA ALA A 9 -8.22 -23.03 0.35
C ALA A 9 -9.27 -24.14 0.15
N SER A 10 -10.38 -24.10 0.90
CA SER A 10 -11.47 -25.04 0.73
C SER A 10 -12.14 -24.94 -0.64
N GLU A 11 -12.34 -23.71 -1.14
CA GLU A 11 -12.87 -23.45 -2.49
C GLU A 11 -11.91 -23.97 -3.57
N GLU A 12 -10.63 -23.61 -3.49
CA GLU A 12 -9.60 -23.96 -4.48
C GLU A 12 -9.37 -25.48 -4.55
N PHE A 13 -9.20 -26.12 -3.38
CA PHE A 13 -8.82 -27.54 -3.29
C PHE A 13 -10.02 -28.48 -3.08
N LYS A 14 -11.24 -27.95 -3.05
CA LYS A 14 -12.49 -28.72 -2.88
C LYS A 14 -12.51 -29.58 -1.62
N TYR A 15 -11.98 -29.05 -0.51
CA TYR A 15 -11.89 -29.78 0.75
C TYR A 15 -13.18 -29.83 1.57
N ASP A 16 -14.17 -29.00 1.24
CA ASP A 16 -15.42 -28.86 2.00
C ASP A 16 -15.17 -28.64 3.51
N LEU A 17 -14.25 -27.72 3.83
CA LEU A 17 -13.84 -27.43 5.19
C LEU A 17 -15.01 -26.89 6.02
N GLN A 18 -15.27 -27.57 7.13
CA GLN A 18 -16.27 -27.16 8.11
C GLN A 18 -15.67 -26.15 9.10
N LEU A 19 -15.71 -24.85 8.74
CA LEU A 19 -15.06 -23.77 9.50
C LEU A 19 -15.51 -23.69 10.97
N ALA A 20 -16.80 -23.92 11.24
CA ALA A 20 -17.31 -23.99 12.62
C ALA A 20 -16.65 -25.14 13.39
N THR A 21 -16.56 -26.34 12.80
CA THR A 21 -15.90 -27.49 13.43
C THR A 21 -14.42 -27.25 13.69
N ILE A 22 -13.72 -26.60 12.76
CA ILE A 22 -12.30 -26.22 12.95
C ILE A 22 -12.17 -25.30 14.17
N ALA A 23 -12.97 -24.23 14.24
CA ALA A 23 -12.98 -23.33 15.39
C ALA A 23 -13.35 -24.07 16.69
N LYS A 24 -14.28 -25.04 16.63
CA LYS A 24 -14.67 -25.87 17.77
C LYS A 24 -13.51 -26.66 18.33
N ILE A 25 -12.75 -27.33 17.47
CA ILE A 25 -11.60 -28.15 17.85
C ILE A 25 -10.53 -27.30 18.52
N TRP A 26 -10.26 -26.08 18.02
CA TRP A 26 -9.27 -25.18 18.61
C TRP A 26 -9.62 -24.66 20.01
N ARG A 27 -10.87 -24.79 20.48
CA ARG A 27 -11.25 -24.37 21.84
C ARG A 27 -10.61 -25.23 22.93
N GLY A 28 -10.21 -26.46 22.63
CA GLY A 28 -9.64 -27.41 23.60
C GLY A 28 -8.27 -27.93 23.18
N GLY A 29 -7.39 -28.17 24.15
CA GLY A 29 -6.10 -28.87 23.95
C GLY A 29 -5.01 -28.11 23.20
N CYS A 30 -5.34 -27.15 22.33
CA CYS A 30 -4.34 -26.40 21.57
C CYS A 30 -3.75 -25.20 22.33
N ILE A 31 -2.61 -24.69 21.85
CA ILE A 31 -1.87 -23.55 22.45
C ILE A 31 -2.69 -22.26 22.36
N ILE A 32 -3.42 -22.05 21.27
CA ILE A 32 -4.17 -20.81 21.00
C ILE A 32 -5.56 -20.76 21.65
N ARG A 33 -5.88 -21.73 22.53
CA ARG A 33 -7.19 -21.81 23.19
C ARG A 33 -7.52 -20.50 23.90
N SER A 34 -8.73 -20.00 23.70
CA SER A 34 -9.20 -18.75 24.31
C SER A 34 -10.73 -18.71 24.34
N THR A 35 -11.30 -17.84 25.16
CA THR A 35 -12.74 -17.55 25.15
C THR A 35 -13.20 -17.02 23.80
N PHE A 36 -12.34 -16.26 23.09
CA PHE A 36 -12.63 -15.69 21.78
C PHE A 36 -12.88 -16.75 20.69
N LEU A 37 -12.34 -17.96 20.84
CA LEU A 37 -12.66 -19.05 19.91
C LEU A 37 -14.12 -19.51 20.00
N ASN A 38 -14.82 -19.24 21.12
CA ASN A 38 -16.27 -19.43 21.17
C ASN A 38 -17.00 -18.44 20.26
N ASP A 39 -16.55 -17.18 20.20
CA ASP A 39 -17.15 -16.17 19.32
C ASP A 39 -16.96 -16.54 17.85
N ILE A 40 -15.76 -17.04 17.49
CA ILE A 40 -15.47 -17.53 16.13
C ILE A 40 -16.35 -18.74 15.79
N TYR A 41 -16.46 -19.70 16.71
CA TYR A 41 -17.32 -20.87 16.53
C TYR A 41 -18.77 -20.45 16.29
N ASN A 42 -19.33 -19.61 17.15
CA ASN A 42 -20.72 -19.16 17.08
C ASN A 42 -21.00 -18.40 15.77
N ALA A 43 -20.05 -17.57 15.29
CA ALA A 43 -20.19 -16.85 14.03
C ALA A 43 -20.36 -17.79 12.82
N TYR A 44 -19.53 -18.84 12.72
CA TYR A 44 -19.61 -19.80 11.62
C TYR A 44 -20.70 -20.86 11.81
N GLU A 45 -21.10 -21.17 13.05
CA GLU A 45 -22.26 -22.03 13.33
C GLU A 45 -23.57 -21.33 12.94
N GLY A 46 -23.70 -20.03 13.22
CA GLY A 46 -24.88 -19.23 12.87
C GLY A 46 -25.01 -18.91 11.38
N ASN A 47 -23.89 -18.87 10.64
CA ASN A 47 -23.88 -18.66 9.20
C ASN A 47 -22.74 -19.45 8.52
N ASN A 48 -23.09 -20.59 7.92
CA ASN A 48 -22.12 -21.44 7.20
C ASN A 48 -21.61 -20.80 5.89
N GLN A 49 -22.26 -19.75 5.38
CA GLN A 49 -21.85 -18.98 4.19
C GLN A 49 -21.13 -17.67 4.57
N LEU A 50 -20.69 -17.52 5.83
CA LEU A 50 -20.00 -16.32 6.28
C LEU A 50 -18.67 -16.14 5.54
N ALA A 51 -18.64 -15.25 4.55
CA ALA A 51 -17.47 -15.02 3.70
C ALA A 51 -16.23 -14.53 4.47
N HIS A 52 -16.45 -13.75 5.54
CA HIS A 52 -15.37 -13.23 6.38
C HIS A 52 -15.85 -13.01 7.81
N LEU A 53 -15.03 -13.37 8.80
CA LEU A 53 -15.38 -13.26 10.23
C LEU A 53 -15.77 -11.83 10.67
N LEU A 54 -15.16 -10.80 10.07
CA LEU A 54 -15.52 -9.39 10.35
C LEU A 54 -16.93 -9.00 9.87
N LEU A 55 -17.66 -9.88 9.18
CA LEU A 55 -19.05 -9.65 8.78
C LEU A 55 -20.05 -10.18 9.82
N ASP A 56 -19.60 -10.94 10.83
CA ASP A 56 -20.46 -11.33 11.96
C ASP A 56 -20.76 -10.13 12.86
N ALA A 57 -22.01 -9.99 13.31
CA ALA A 57 -22.47 -8.83 14.07
C ALA A 57 -21.81 -8.71 15.46
N ASN A 58 -21.56 -9.84 16.14
CA ASN A 58 -20.92 -9.83 17.46
C ASN A 58 -19.44 -9.45 17.33
N VAL A 59 -18.73 -10.05 16.36
CA VAL A 59 -17.34 -9.71 16.08
C VAL A 59 -17.20 -8.25 15.64
N GLN A 60 -18.10 -7.75 14.79
CA GLN A 60 -18.12 -6.34 14.40
C GLN A 60 -18.18 -5.42 15.62
N LYS A 61 -19.08 -5.70 16.57
CA LYS A 61 -19.22 -4.92 17.80
C LYS A 61 -17.94 -4.91 18.64
N LEU A 62 -17.29 -6.07 18.80
CA LEU A 62 -16.02 -6.18 19.52
C LEU A 62 -14.91 -5.35 18.86
N VAL A 63 -14.79 -5.44 17.53
CA VAL A 63 -13.78 -4.70 16.76
C VAL A 63 -14.05 -3.20 16.79
N GLN A 64 -15.31 -2.77 16.59
CA GLN A 64 -15.67 -1.35 16.68
C GLN A 64 -15.40 -0.77 18.08
N GLY A 65 -15.71 -1.52 19.13
CA GLY A 65 -15.46 -1.11 20.52
C GLY A 65 -13.97 -0.95 20.86
N SER A 66 -13.08 -1.67 20.16
CA SER A 66 -11.63 -1.64 20.39
C SER A 66 -10.88 -0.72 19.42
N ALA A 67 -11.42 -0.46 18.23
CA ALA A 67 -10.73 0.25 17.15
C ALA A 67 -10.19 1.63 17.57
N GLY A 68 -10.96 2.40 18.34
CA GLY A 68 -10.51 3.70 18.86
C GLY A 68 -9.29 3.59 19.77
N GLY A 69 -9.32 2.65 20.72
CA GLY A 69 -8.21 2.38 21.63
C GLY A 69 -6.97 1.86 20.88
N SER A 70 -7.15 0.96 19.92
CA SER A 70 -6.05 0.46 19.09
C SER A 70 -5.35 1.58 18.32
N ARG A 71 -6.11 2.55 17.77
CA ARG A 71 -5.53 3.73 17.11
C ARG A 71 -4.70 4.58 18.06
N ALA A 72 -5.21 4.84 19.26
CA ALA A 72 -4.50 5.63 20.27
C ALA A 72 -3.16 4.97 20.67
N VAL A 73 -3.19 3.65 20.91
CA VAL A 73 -1.99 2.87 21.23
C VAL A 73 -0.99 2.88 20.08
N ILE A 74 -1.44 2.66 18.84
CA ILE A 74 -0.58 2.67 17.65
C ILE A 74 0.06 4.05 17.46
N ALA A 75 -0.72 5.12 17.58
CA ALA A 75 -0.21 6.48 17.42
C ALA A 75 0.88 6.79 18.46
N ALA A 76 0.62 6.50 19.74
CA ALA A 76 1.59 6.69 20.82
C ALA A 76 2.86 5.85 20.61
N ALA A 77 2.72 4.59 20.22
CA ALA A 77 3.85 3.69 19.95
C ALA A 77 4.74 4.22 18.80
N VAL A 78 4.11 4.64 17.69
CA VAL A 78 4.84 5.19 16.54
C VAL A 78 5.54 6.50 16.90
N THR A 79 4.87 7.41 17.62
CA THR A 79 5.48 8.66 18.11
C THR A 79 6.67 8.39 19.03
N ALA A 80 6.61 7.34 19.85
CA ALA A 80 7.70 6.93 20.72
C ALA A 80 8.81 6.13 20.01
N GLY A 81 8.69 5.86 18.71
CA GLY A 81 9.66 5.05 17.97
C GLY A 81 9.61 3.55 18.30
N LEU A 82 8.50 3.06 18.85
CA LEU A 82 8.32 1.65 19.22
C LEU A 82 7.72 0.83 18.06
N PRO A 83 8.35 -0.28 17.65
CA PRO A 83 7.84 -1.10 16.57
C PRO A 83 6.62 -1.92 17.02
N VAL A 84 5.48 -1.71 16.36
CA VAL A 84 4.22 -2.44 16.60
C VAL A 84 3.65 -3.04 15.29
N PRO A 85 4.39 -3.93 14.60
CA PRO A 85 4.03 -4.39 13.26
C PRO A 85 2.71 -5.16 13.20
N ALA A 86 2.40 -5.98 14.21
CA ALA A 86 1.13 -6.72 14.27
C ALA A 86 -0.08 -5.76 14.40
N TYR A 87 0.04 -4.72 15.23
CA TYR A 87 -1.03 -3.75 15.45
C TYR A 87 -1.25 -2.86 14.22
N THR A 88 -0.17 -2.33 13.65
CA THR A 88 -0.25 -1.48 12.43
C THR A 88 -0.79 -2.26 11.24
N SER A 89 -0.33 -3.50 11.04
CA SER A 89 -0.86 -4.38 9.98
C SER A 89 -2.34 -4.73 10.21
N ALA A 90 -2.74 -5.07 11.44
CA ALA A 90 -4.13 -5.38 11.76
C ALA A 90 -5.06 -4.18 11.50
N LEU A 91 -4.66 -2.98 11.92
CA LEU A 91 -5.43 -1.76 11.68
C LEU A 91 -5.48 -1.42 10.18
N GLY A 92 -4.35 -1.49 9.47
CA GLY A 92 -4.28 -1.23 8.04
C GLY A 92 -5.15 -2.20 7.24
N TYR A 93 -5.14 -3.49 7.60
CA TYR A 93 -6.05 -4.47 7.02
C TYR A 93 -7.52 -4.16 7.30
N PHE A 94 -7.87 -3.84 8.55
CA PHE A 94 -9.24 -3.50 8.92
C PHE A 94 -9.76 -2.27 8.15
N ASP A 95 -8.95 -1.23 8.06
CA ASP A 95 -9.30 -0.02 7.31
C ASP A 95 -9.39 -0.29 5.81
N ALA A 96 -8.50 -1.10 5.26
CA ALA A 96 -8.59 -1.51 3.86
C ALA A 96 -9.86 -2.33 3.58
N PHE A 97 -10.19 -3.29 4.45
CA PHE A 97 -11.33 -4.19 4.30
C PHE A 97 -12.68 -3.44 4.29
N ARG A 98 -12.82 -2.40 5.12
CA ARG A 98 -14.07 -1.62 5.22
C ARG A 98 -14.16 -0.43 4.25
N THR A 99 -13.12 -0.18 3.45
CA THR A 99 -13.08 0.97 2.56
C THR A 99 -13.60 0.59 1.18
N GLY A 100 -14.79 1.10 0.81
CA GLY A 100 -15.42 0.79 -0.47
C GLY A 100 -14.65 1.27 -1.71
N ARG A 101 -13.75 2.25 -1.57
CA ARG A 101 -12.87 2.74 -2.64
C ARG A 101 -11.45 2.95 -2.12
N LEU A 102 -10.55 2.04 -2.49
CA LEU A 102 -9.12 2.14 -2.19
C LEU A 102 -8.38 2.93 -3.27
N PRO A 103 -7.21 3.52 -2.94
CA PRO A 103 -6.36 4.22 -3.91
C PRO A 103 -5.67 3.28 -4.92
N SER A 104 -6.18 2.06 -5.12
CA SER A 104 -5.67 1.10 -6.11
C SER A 104 -5.85 1.59 -7.55
N ASN A 105 -6.73 2.56 -7.78
CA ASN A 105 -6.87 3.25 -9.06
C ASN A 105 -5.57 3.95 -9.51
N LEU A 106 -4.78 4.49 -8.58
CA LEU A 106 -3.48 5.08 -8.91
C LEU A 106 -2.48 4.01 -9.39
N ILE A 107 -2.49 2.83 -8.75
CA ILE A 107 -1.66 1.69 -9.17
C ILE A 107 -2.06 1.25 -10.58
N GLN A 108 -3.37 1.17 -10.87
CA GLN A 108 -3.85 0.85 -12.22
C GLN A 108 -3.39 1.88 -13.26
N ALA A 109 -3.50 3.18 -12.93
CA ALA A 109 -3.02 4.26 -13.80
C ALA A 109 -1.50 4.18 -14.03
N GLN A 110 -0.71 3.91 -13.00
CA GLN A 110 0.74 3.74 -13.11
C GLN A 110 1.09 2.55 -14.01
N ARG A 111 0.47 1.38 -13.79
CA ARG A 111 0.68 0.18 -14.62
C ARG A 111 0.35 0.44 -16.08
N ASP A 112 -0.74 1.15 -16.36
CA ASP A 112 -1.08 1.52 -17.73
C ASP A 112 -0.10 2.55 -18.31
N TYR A 113 0.35 3.52 -17.51
CA TYR A 113 1.31 4.54 -17.91
C TYR A 113 2.64 3.95 -18.38
N PHE A 114 3.30 3.12 -17.56
CA PHE A 114 4.65 2.64 -17.88
C PHE A 114 4.67 1.36 -18.71
N GLY A 115 3.56 0.62 -18.77
CA GLY A 115 3.54 -0.73 -19.31
C GLY A 115 2.32 -1.09 -20.17
N ALA A 116 1.45 -0.12 -20.49
CA ALA A 116 0.25 -0.35 -21.31
C ALA A 116 -0.62 -1.52 -20.79
N HIS A 117 -0.65 -1.71 -19.47
CA HIS A 117 -1.32 -2.83 -18.83
C HIS A 117 -2.86 -2.74 -18.80
N THR A 118 -3.44 -1.67 -19.33
CA THR A 118 -4.88 -1.38 -19.34
C THR A 118 -5.49 -1.23 -17.93
N TYR A 119 -6.71 -0.71 -17.87
CA TYR A 119 -7.51 -0.60 -16.65
C TYR A 119 -9.01 -0.61 -16.96
N GLU A 120 -9.86 -0.80 -15.95
CA GLU A 120 -11.31 -0.73 -16.08
C GLU A 120 -11.85 0.61 -15.55
N LEU A 121 -13.01 1.04 -16.07
CA LEU A 121 -13.67 2.28 -15.65
C LEU A 121 -14.89 1.95 -14.79
N ILE A 122 -15.10 2.76 -13.74
CA ILE A 122 -16.29 2.63 -12.90
C ILE A 122 -17.53 2.97 -13.74
N GLY A 123 -18.49 2.05 -13.77
CA GLY A 123 -19.75 2.24 -14.48
C GLY A 123 -19.64 2.07 -16.00
N LYS A 124 -18.53 1.54 -16.52
CA LYS A 124 -18.37 1.24 -17.94
C LYS A 124 -17.70 -0.12 -18.14
N GLU A 125 -18.37 -0.98 -18.88
CA GLU A 125 -17.83 -2.29 -19.25
C GLU A 125 -16.66 -2.15 -20.23
N GLY A 126 -15.67 -3.03 -20.10
CA GLY A 126 -14.51 -3.13 -20.99
C GLY A 126 -13.18 -2.72 -20.34
N VAL A 127 -12.11 -2.89 -21.11
CA VAL A 127 -10.73 -2.53 -20.73
C VAL A 127 -10.27 -1.32 -21.55
N PHE A 128 -9.55 -0.42 -20.89
CA PHE A 128 -9.13 0.86 -21.44
C PHE A 128 -7.62 0.99 -21.35
N HIS A 129 -7.03 1.53 -22.40
CA HIS A 129 -5.65 2.00 -22.41
C HIS A 129 -5.66 3.51 -22.65
N THR A 130 -4.84 4.25 -21.91
CA THR A 130 -4.66 5.69 -22.12
C THR A 130 -3.25 5.97 -22.64
N GLN A 131 -3.15 6.80 -23.68
CA GLN A 131 -1.87 7.37 -24.10
C GLN A 131 -1.51 8.53 -23.17
N TRP A 132 -0.82 8.22 -22.07
CA TRP A 132 -0.53 9.21 -21.01
C TRP A 132 0.52 10.25 -21.40
N THR A 133 1.48 9.87 -22.23
CA THR A 133 2.55 10.75 -22.71
C THR A 133 2.13 11.42 -24.01
N GLY A 134 2.29 12.75 -24.09
CA GLY A 134 1.80 13.59 -25.21
C GLY A 134 0.60 14.47 -24.87
N MET A 135 0.00 14.32 -23.68
CA MET A 135 -1.04 15.23 -23.16
C MET A 135 -0.48 16.52 -22.54
N ARG A 136 0.84 16.67 -22.41
CA ARG A 136 1.43 18.01 -22.31
C ARG A 136 1.12 18.69 -23.63
N ALA A 137 0.10 19.56 -23.63
CA ALA A 137 -0.11 20.51 -24.70
C ALA A 137 1.26 21.05 -25.11
N LYS A 138 1.51 21.14 -26.42
CA LYS A 138 2.54 22.03 -26.93
C LYS A 138 2.32 23.35 -26.19
N SER A 139 3.17 23.71 -25.24
CA SER A 139 3.31 25.12 -24.95
C SER A 139 3.74 25.69 -26.29
N GLU A 140 2.96 26.60 -26.86
CA GLU A 140 3.45 27.51 -27.89
C GLU A 140 4.53 28.39 -27.25
N ALA A 141 5.65 27.77 -26.86
CA ALA A 141 6.89 28.46 -26.69
C ALA A 141 7.37 28.73 -28.13
N PRO A 142 7.68 29.98 -28.50
CA PRO A 142 8.24 30.25 -29.81
C PRO A 142 9.46 29.36 -30.00
N ALA A 143 9.61 28.78 -31.19
CA ALA A 143 10.72 27.89 -31.52
C ALA A 143 12.03 28.56 -31.10
N GLY A 144 12.63 28.06 -30.01
CA GLY A 144 13.98 28.45 -29.62
C GLY A 144 14.96 28.03 -30.73
N PRO A 145 16.10 28.73 -30.87
CA PRO A 145 17.03 28.52 -31.97
C PRO A 145 17.46 27.05 -32.04
N THR A 146 17.47 26.52 -33.28
CA THR A 146 17.75 25.11 -33.57
C THR A 146 19.11 24.70 -33.04
N ALA A 147 19.17 23.55 -32.35
CA ALA A 147 20.33 23.03 -31.62
C ALA A 147 21.55 22.60 -32.48
N ASN A 148 21.73 23.17 -33.68
CA ASN A 148 22.82 22.86 -34.59
C ASN A 148 23.65 24.08 -35.00
N GLU A 149 23.67 25.14 -34.19
CA GLU A 149 24.74 26.13 -34.29
C GLU A 149 25.91 25.71 -33.38
N LYS A 150 27.06 25.48 -34.03
CA LYS A 150 28.33 25.15 -33.38
C LYS A 150 28.65 26.27 -32.38
N PRO A 151 28.94 25.99 -31.09
CA PRO A 151 29.26 27.04 -30.13
C PRO A 151 30.46 27.85 -30.64
N ALA A 152 30.35 29.18 -30.64
CA ALA A 152 31.47 30.05 -30.94
C ALA A 152 32.57 29.83 -29.90
N THR A 153 33.77 29.50 -30.35
CA THR A 153 34.95 29.34 -29.50
C THR A 153 35.27 30.70 -28.84
N PRO A 154 35.32 30.79 -27.51
CA PRO A 154 35.73 32.04 -26.85
C PRO A 154 37.21 32.33 -27.13
N PRO A 155 37.61 33.62 -27.20
CA PRO A 155 39.01 33.98 -27.39
C PRO A 155 39.82 33.58 -26.16
N VAL A 156 40.96 32.92 -26.38
CA VAL A 156 41.94 32.57 -25.35
C VAL A 156 42.55 33.86 -24.80
N ALA A 157 42.37 34.13 -23.51
CA ALA A 157 43.01 35.24 -22.82
C ALA A 157 44.53 34.97 -22.71
N GLY A 158 45.34 35.88 -23.25
CA GLY A 158 46.80 35.80 -23.15
C GLY A 158 47.28 35.99 -21.71
N ASN A 159 48.14 35.08 -21.25
CA ASN A 159 48.82 35.17 -19.97
C ASN A 159 49.68 36.45 -19.93
N LYS A 160 49.36 37.38 -19.02
CA LYS A 160 50.32 38.35 -18.50
C LYS A 160 50.99 37.75 -17.27
N GLN A 161 52.27 37.48 -17.41
CA GLN A 161 53.16 37.10 -16.33
C GLN A 161 53.52 38.36 -15.54
N THR A 162 53.23 38.37 -14.24
CA THR A 162 53.75 39.38 -13.30
C THR A 162 54.55 38.64 -12.25
N ASP A 163 55.85 38.92 -12.24
CA ASP A 163 56.82 38.41 -11.28
C ASP A 163 56.54 39.01 -9.90
N GLU A 164 56.39 38.16 -8.88
CA GLU A 164 56.52 38.55 -7.48
C GLU A 164 57.63 37.74 -6.81
N GLU A 165 58.59 38.46 -6.25
CA GLU A 165 59.76 37.99 -5.50
C GLU A 165 59.36 37.57 -4.07
N PRO A 166 59.98 36.55 -3.45
CA PRO A 166 59.54 36.05 -2.16
C PRO A 166 60.22 36.81 -1.00
N THR A 167 59.45 37.24 0.00
CA THR A 167 59.99 37.65 1.30
C THR A 167 59.70 36.59 2.37
N THR A 168 60.78 36.16 3.03
CA THR A 168 60.89 35.11 4.05
C THR A 168 60.38 35.59 5.43
N PRO A 169 59.89 34.70 6.32
CA PRO A 169 59.27 35.11 7.59
C PRO A 169 60.27 35.15 8.75
N GLN A 170 60.03 36.01 9.75
CA GLN A 170 60.61 35.87 11.09
C GLN A 170 59.66 36.32 12.22
N ALA A 171 59.61 35.43 13.23
CA ALA A 171 59.28 35.53 14.66
C ALA A 171 57.93 36.12 15.11
#